data_AF-A0A7X4C7M2-F1
#
_entry.id   AF-A0A7X4C7M2-F1
#
_cell.length_a   1.000
_cell.length_b   1.000
_cell.length_c   1.000
_cell.angle_alpha   90.00
_cell.angle_beta   90.00
_cell.angle_gamma   90.00
#
_symmetry.space_group_name_H-M   'P 1'
#
loop_
_entity.id
_entity.type
_entity.pdbx_description
1 polymer ?
#
loop_
_entity_poly.entity_id
_entity_poly.type
_entity_poly.pdbx_seq_one_letter_code
_entity_poly.pdbx_strand_id
1 'polypeptide(L)'
;MKHIRALDGSTPGLADYRGGDGDQANWDGFCSHQSGAAKRELTEALCSIQHGLCGYCEIDVIECDRQVEHVIPQNNPEQGEARALDLDPTNMMVCCKA
;
A
#
# COMPACT_ATOMS: atom_id res chain seq x y z
N MET A 1 13.21 -12.07 -13.46
CA MET A 1 12.46 -11.17 -12.57
C MET A 1 12.92 -11.42 -11.16
N LYS A 2 13.39 -10.39 -10.44
CA LYS A 2 13.52 -10.52 -8.99
C LYS A 2 12.10 -10.53 -8.44
N HIS A 3 11.76 -11.53 -7.63
CA HIS A 3 10.43 -11.56 -7.02
C HIS A 3 10.32 -10.40 -6.03
N ILE A 4 9.62 -9.35 -6.45
CA ILE A 4 9.16 -8.29 -5.56
C ILE A 4 8.24 -8.97 -4.55
N ARG A 5 8.66 -8.95 -3.29
CA ARG A 5 7.92 -9.61 -2.21
C ARG A 5 6.76 -8.72 -1.80
N ALA A 6 5.58 -9.32 -1.65
CA ALA A 6 4.46 -8.66 -1.02
C ALA A 6 4.74 -8.45 0.47
N LEU A 7 4.14 -7.41 1.06
CA LEU A 7 4.18 -7.20 2.50
C LEU A 7 3.20 -8.18 3.16
N ASP A 8 3.72 -9.14 3.92
CA ASP A 8 2.97 -10.27 4.49
C ASP A 8 2.30 -9.95 5.85
N GLY A 9 2.23 -8.67 6.22
CA GLY A 9 1.61 -8.20 7.45
C GLY A 9 1.22 -6.73 7.42
N SER A 10 0.32 -6.31 8.32
CA SER A 10 -0.06 -4.91 8.46
C SER A 10 1.02 -4.11 9.17
N THR A 11 1.32 -2.90 8.69
CA THR A 11 2.05 -1.94 9.50
C THR A 11 1.21 -1.50 10.72
N PRO A 12 1.85 -1.06 11.81
CA PRO A 12 1.17 -0.53 12.99
C PRO A 12 0.10 0.53 12.67
N GLY A 13 0.42 1.53 11.84
CA GLY A 13 -0.53 2.59 11.48
C GLY A 13 -1.71 2.09 10.65
N LEU A 14 -1.51 1.09 9.80
CA LEU A 14 -2.60 0.45 9.05
C LEU A 14 -3.48 -0.42 9.95
N ALA A 15 -2.88 -1.13 10.92
CA ALA A 15 -3.62 -1.94 11.89
C ALA A 15 -4.46 -1.06 12.82
N ASP A 16 -3.89 0.06 13.28
CA ASP A 16 -4.57 1.08 14.08
C ASP A 16 -5.78 1.66 13.34
N TYR A 17 -5.59 2.09 12.08
CA TYR A 17 -6.69 2.63 11.26
C TYR A 17 -7.82 1.62 11.06
N ARG A 18 -7.49 0.35 10.73
CA ARG A 18 -8.47 -0.73 10.57
C ARG A 18 -9.22 -1.02 11.87
N GLY A 19 -8.57 -0.88 13.03
CA GLY A 19 -9.18 -1.07 14.33
C GLY A 19 -10.14 0.05 14.74
N GLY A 20 -9.91 1.27 14.26
CA GLY A 20 -10.74 2.44 14.58
C GLY A 20 -12.01 2.57 13.74
N ASP A 21 -11.89 2.40 12.42
CA ASP A 21 -12.97 2.70 11.46
C ASP A 21 -13.78 1.47 11.01
N GLY A 22 -13.34 0.26 11.36
CA GLY A 22 -14.06 -0.99 11.11
C GLY A 22 -14.50 -1.14 9.64
N ASP A 23 -15.78 -1.40 9.41
CA ASP A 23 -16.36 -1.64 8.07
C ASP A 23 -16.40 -0.39 7.16
N GLN A 24 -16.13 0.80 7.71
CA GLN A 24 -16.05 2.05 6.96
C GLN A 24 -14.62 2.39 6.50
N ALA A 25 -13.63 1.66 7.02
CA ALA A 25 -12.23 1.87 6.67
C ALA A 25 -12.03 1.70 5.15
N ASN A 26 -11.43 2.72 4.54
CA ASN A 26 -11.10 2.76 3.12
C ASN A 26 -9.75 3.46 2.91
N TRP A 27 -9.18 3.30 1.72
CA TRP A 27 -7.86 3.84 1.36
C TRP A 27 -7.76 5.36 1.44
N ASP A 28 -8.79 6.09 1.03
CA ASP A 28 -8.78 7.55 1.03
C ASP A 28 -8.69 8.11 2.46
N GLY A 29 -9.47 7.54 3.39
CA GLY A 29 -9.38 7.88 4.80
C GLY A 29 -8.03 7.47 5.40
N PHE A 30 -7.50 6.30 5.03
CA PHE A 30 -6.19 5.84 5.47
C PHE A 30 -5.07 6.80 5.04
N CYS A 31 -5.14 7.32 3.81
CA CYS A 31 -4.16 8.27 3.29
C CYS A 31 -4.03 9.54 4.14
N SER A 32 -5.11 9.91 4.85
CA SER A 32 -5.16 11.10 5.70
C SER A 32 -5.00 10.77 7.20
N HIS A 33 -5.04 9.48 7.57
CA HIS A 33 -4.91 9.01 8.95
C HIS A 33 -3.59 9.47 9.58
N GLN A 34 -3.67 9.96 10.82
CA GLN A 34 -2.52 10.53 11.55
C GLN A 34 -1.73 11.56 10.71
N SER A 35 -2.44 12.42 9.99
CA SER A 35 -1.83 13.42 9.09
C SER A 35 -0.92 12.80 8.01
N GLY A 36 -1.23 11.58 7.57
CA GLY A 36 -0.48 10.82 6.56
C GLY A 36 0.73 10.05 7.12
N ALA A 37 0.97 10.08 8.43
CA ALA A 37 2.09 9.36 9.04
C ALA A 37 1.99 7.84 8.84
N ALA A 38 0.78 7.28 8.97
CA ALA A 38 0.51 5.85 8.77
C ALA A 38 0.77 5.41 7.32
N LYS A 39 0.40 6.25 6.34
CA LYS A 39 0.72 6.02 4.92
C LYS A 39 2.23 6.05 4.66
N ARG A 40 2.96 7.00 5.28
CA ARG A 40 4.42 7.07 5.14
C ARG A 40 5.09 5.82 5.69
N GLU A 41 4.67 5.36 6.87
CA GLU A 41 5.15 4.10 7.46
C GLU A 41 4.90 2.90 6.52
N LEU A 42 3.69 2.77 5.96
CA LEU A 42 3.38 1.73 4.98
C LEU A 42 4.28 1.83 3.74
N THR A 43 4.49 3.04 3.22
CA THR A 43 5.33 3.28 2.04
C THR A 43 6.78 2.88 2.31
N GLU A 44 7.30 3.17 3.50
CA GLU A 44 8.65 2.77 3.92
C GLU A 44 8.79 1.26 4.06
N ALA A 45 7.79 0.59 4.65
CA ALA A 45 7.76 -0.87 4.77
C ALA A 45 7.73 -1.56 3.40
N LEU A 46 6.88 -1.09 2.48
CA LEU A 46 6.82 -1.57 1.10
C LEU A 46 8.16 -1.33 0.38
N CYS A 47 8.73 -0.13 0.49
CA CYS A 47 10.03 0.17 -0.09
C CYS A 47 11.14 -0.77 0.43
N SER A 48 11.14 -1.06 1.74
CA SER A 48 12.11 -1.96 2.36
C SER A 48 12.00 -3.39 1.83
N ILE A 49 10.78 -3.95 1.78
CA ILE A 49 10.55 -5.33 1.31
C ILE A 49 10.80 -5.49 -0.20
N GLN A 50 10.64 -4.39 -0.97
CA GLN A 50 10.96 -4.32 -2.39
C GLN A 50 12.43 -3.97 -2.68
N HIS A 51 13.28 -3.89 -1.65
CA HIS A 51 14.69 -3.51 -1.78
C HIS A 51 14.92 -2.15 -2.44
N GLY A 52 14.01 -1.21 -2.24
CA GLY A 52 14.06 0.12 -2.85
C GLY A 52 13.69 0.15 -4.33
N LEU A 53 13.18 -0.94 -4.89
CA LEU A 53 12.85 -1.05 -6.32
C LEU A 53 11.37 -0.76 -6.60
N CYS A 54 11.13 -0.13 -7.74
CA CYS A 54 9.79 0.12 -8.29
C CYS A 54 9.11 -1.20 -8.62
N GLY A 55 7.86 -1.33 -8.19
CA GLY A 55 6.98 -2.46 -8.45
C GLY A 55 6.83 -2.84 -9.93
N TYR A 56 6.85 -1.85 -10.81
CA TYR A 56 6.66 -2.04 -12.25
C TYR A 56 7.98 -2.03 -13.04
N CYS A 57 8.81 -1.02 -12.78
CA CYS A 57 10.01 -0.77 -13.60
C CYS A 57 11.24 -1.56 -13.13
N GLU A 58 11.22 -2.14 -11.93
CA GLU A 58 12.37 -2.79 -11.28
C GLU A 58 13.64 -1.90 -11.18
N ILE A 59 13.48 -0.57 -11.22
CA ILE A 59 14.54 0.43 -10.99
C ILE A 59 14.43 1.03 -9.59
N ASP A 60 15.49 1.66 -9.11
CA ASP A 60 15.49 2.33 -7.79
C ASP A 60 14.42 3.43 -7.71
N VAL A 61 13.61 3.41 -6.65
CA VAL A 61 12.62 4.46 -6.38
C VAL A 61 13.25 5.58 -5.57
N ILE A 62 13.24 6.78 -6.15
CA ILE A 62 13.72 7.99 -5.49
C ILE A 62 12.71 8.40 -4.40
N GLU A 63 13.19 8.87 -3.25
CA GLU A 63 12.35 9.17 -2.07
C GLU A 63 11.18 10.12 -2.34
N CYS A 64 11.41 11.18 -3.12
CA CYS A 64 10.36 12.14 -3.51
C CYS A 64 9.38 11.61 -4.56
N ASP A 65 9.73 10.49 -5.20
CA ASP A 65 9.02 9.91 -6.33
C ASP A 65 8.27 8.62 -5.99
N ARG A 66 8.10 8.31 -4.69
CA ARG A 66 7.40 7.11 -4.25
C ARG A 66 5.88 7.33 -4.25
N GLN A 67 5.16 6.34 -4.75
CA GLN A 67 3.72 6.20 -4.56
C GLN A 67 3.36 4.74 -4.25
N VAL A 68 2.25 4.52 -3.57
CA VAL A 68 1.70 3.18 -3.31
C VAL A 68 0.61 2.91 -4.35
N GLU A 69 0.70 1.75 -4.97
CA GLU A 69 -0.23 1.26 -5.98
C GLU A 69 -0.83 -0.08 -5.54
N HIS A 70 -2.08 -0.33 -5.92
CA HIS A 70 -2.72 -1.62 -5.72
C HIS A 70 -2.47 -2.54 -6.93
N VAL A 71 -2.05 -3.78 -6.68
CA VAL A 71 -1.78 -4.78 -7.72
C VAL A 71 -3.08 -5.16 -8.45
N ILE A 72 -4.13 -5.42 -7.67
CA ILE A 72 -5.50 -5.56 -8.16
C ILE A 72 -6.18 -4.20 -7.98
N PRO A 73 -6.54 -3.51 -9.07
CA PRO A 73 -7.11 -2.17 -9.00
C PRO A 73 -8.43 -2.13 -8.23
N GLN A 74 -8.65 -1.07 -7.45
CA GLN A 74 -9.87 -0.84 -6.66
C GLN A 74 -11.17 -0.93 -7.46
N ASN A 75 -11.13 -0.61 -8.76
CA ASN A 75 -12.30 -0.63 -9.64
C ASN A 75 -12.48 -1.97 -10.38
N ASN A 76 -11.76 -3.03 -10.01
CA ASN A 76 -11.87 -4.32 -10.68
C ASN A 76 -13.25 -4.96 -10.36
N PRO A 77 -14.11 -5.22 -11.36
CA PRO A 77 -15.44 -5.78 -11.14
C PRO A 77 -15.42 -7.19 -10.53
N GLU A 78 -14.32 -7.94 -10.68
CA GLU A 78 -14.14 -9.26 -10.05
C GLU A 78 -13.84 -9.17 -8.55
N GLN A 79 -13.50 -7.99 -8.01
CA GLN A 79 -13.33 -7.80 -6.57
C GLN A 79 -14.66 -7.70 -5.80
N GLY A 80 -15.81 -7.52 -6.47
CA GLY A 80 -17.11 -7.39 -5.79
C GLY A 80 -17.13 -6.29 -4.71
N GLU A 81 -17.94 -6.45 -3.64
CA GLU A 81 -17.94 -5.57 -2.45
C GLU A 81 -16.71 -5.74 -1.54
N ALA A 82 -15.64 -6.41 -1.99
CA ALA A 82 -14.50 -6.71 -1.13
C ALA A 82 -13.58 -5.48 -0.95
N ARG A 83 -14.05 -4.50 -0.15
CA ARG A 83 -13.21 -3.50 0.53
C ARG A 83 -12.04 -4.12 1.30
N ALA A 84 -12.11 -5.42 1.56
CA ALA A 84 -11.06 -6.20 2.20
C ALA A 84 -9.68 -6.05 1.54
N LEU A 85 -9.61 -5.88 0.21
CA LEU A 85 -8.33 -5.75 -0.52
C LEU A 85 -7.80 -4.32 -0.58
N ASP A 86 -8.64 -3.33 -0.27
CA ASP A 86 -8.28 -1.91 -0.35
C ASP A 86 -7.27 -1.51 0.73
N LEU A 87 -7.34 -2.20 1.88
CA LEU A 87 -6.45 -2.06 3.03
C LEU A 87 -5.67 -3.36 3.31
N ASP A 88 -5.50 -4.20 2.29
CA ASP A 88 -4.66 -5.40 2.34
C ASP A 88 -3.25 -5.10 1.82
N PRO A 89 -2.21 -5.12 2.68
CA PRO A 89 -0.82 -4.90 2.29
C PRO A 89 -0.32 -5.87 1.22
N THR A 90 -0.90 -7.06 1.12
CA THR A 90 -0.49 -8.06 0.12
C THR A 90 -0.89 -7.66 -1.30
N ASN A 91 -1.88 -6.77 -1.42
CA ASN A 91 -2.33 -6.18 -2.67
C ASN A 91 -1.65 -4.83 -2.97
N MET A 92 -0.61 -4.44 -2.23
CA MET A 92 0.04 -3.13 -2.37
C MET A 92 1.51 -3.25 -2.75
N MET A 93 1.99 -2.24 -3.48
CA MET A 93 3.40 -2.12 -3.84
C MET A 93 3.81 -0.64 -3.92
N VAL A 94 5.09 -0.35 -3.71
CA VAL A 94 5.69 0.96 -4.01
C VAL A 94 6.14 1.04 -5.46
N CYS A 95 5.86 2.16 -6.10
CA CYS A 95 6.21 2.47 -7.48
C CYS A 95 6.79 3.89 -7.58
N CYS A 96 7.51 4.16 -8.67
CA CYS A 96 7.83 5.52 -9.09
C CYS A 96 6.54 6.25 -9.54
N LYS A 97 6.47 7.58 -9.40
CA LYS A 97 5.39 8.35 -10.00
C LYS A 97 5.66 8.48 -11.50
N ALA A 98 4.60 8.38 -12.29
CA ALA A 98 4.66 8.61 -13.73
C ALA A 98 4.71 10.10 -14.08
#